data_AF-A0AAW4CIT8-F1
#
_entry.id   AF-A0AAW4CIT8-F1
#
_cell.length_a   1.000
_cell.length_b   1.000
_cell.length_c   1.000
_cell.angle_alpha   90.00
_cell.angle_beta   90.00
_cell.angle_gamma   90.00
#
_symmetry.space_group_name_H-M   'P 1'
#
loop_
_entity.id
_entity.type
_entity.pdbx_description
1 polymer ?
#
loop_
_entity_poly.entity_id
_entity_poly.type
_entity_poly.pdbx_seq_one_letter_code
_entity_poly.pdbx_strand_id
1 'polypeptide(L)'
;MDQKKVHEYLVKKPLVQVTKPFAQEVDVYKVNHKMFATLAIGNDGQTNDDGEVIWWLNLKCDPDEAISLRDIFPAVIPGYHMNKRLWNTVILDGTIPQGEIERMIDNSFNLVVENMPEKDRKAISLHL
;
A
#
# COMPACT_ATOMS: atom_id res chain seq x y z
N MET A 1 1.99 8.15 -10.04
CA MET A 1 3.11 7.19 -9.88
C MET A 1 2.63 5.84 -10.37
N ASP A 2 3.39 5.14 -11.22
CA ASP A 2 2.99 3.86 -11.80
C ASP A 2 3.31 2.66 -10.88
N GLN A 3 2.82 1.48 -11.25
CA GLN A 3 2.97 0.23 -10.49
C GLN A 3 4.44 -0.22 -10.33
N LYS A 4 5.30 0.04 -11.32
CA LYS A 4 6.72 -0.37 -11.27
C LYS A 4 7.44 0.46 -10.23
N LYS A 5 7.24 1.78 -10.26
CA LYS A 5 7.78 2.69 -9.24
C LYS A 5 7.26 2.36 -7.85
N VAL A 6 5.98 1.98 -7.72
CA VAL A 6 5.39 1.57 -6.44
C VAL A 6 6.07 0.31 -5.92
N HIS A 7 6.21 -0.71 -6.77
CA HIS A 7 6.93 -1.93 -6.42
C HIS A 7 8.36 -1.62 -5.97
N GLU A 8 9.13 -0.87 -6.77
CA GLU A 8 10.51 -0.49 -6.45
C GLU A 8 10.64 0.26 -5.13
N TYR A 9 9.67 1.14 -4.81
CA TYR A 9 9.68 1.89 -3.56
C TYR A 9 9.36 0.98 -2.36
N LEU A 10 8.39 0.08 -2.49
CA LEU A 10 7.99 -0.87 -1.45
C LEU A 10 9.11 -1.84 -1.08
N VAL A 11 9.81 -2.42 -2.07
CA VAL A 11 10.87 -3.42 -1.81
C VAL A 11 12.16 -2.81 -1.26
N LYS A 12 12.34 -1.49 -1.36
CA LYS A 12 13.47 -0.77 -0.73
C LYS A 12 13.29 -0.61 0.78
N LYS A 13 12.08 -0.81 1.32
CA LYS A 13 11.85 -0.73 2.76
C LYS A 13 12.55 -1.90 3.48
N PRO A 14 13.05 -1.69 4.71
CA PRO A 14 13.78 -2.71 5.43
C PRO A 14 12.97 -3.99 5.67
N LEU A 15 13.63 -5.14 5.47
CA LEU A 15 13.08 -6.47 5.75
C LEU A 15 11.73 -6.74 5.07
N VAL A 16 11.51 -6.14 3.90
CA VAL A 16 10.32 -6.41 3.09
C VAL A 16 10.47 -7.70 2.29
N GLN A 17 9.40 -8.48 2.29
CA GLN A 17 9.23 -9.67 1.48
C GLN A 17 7.95 -9.55 0.66
N VAL A 18 8.03 -9.96 -0.60
CA VAL A 18 6.87 -10.04 -1.50
C VAL A 18 6.41 -11.49 -1.57
N THR A 19 5.11 -11.70 -1.37
CA THR A 19 4.48 -13.02 -1.46
C THR A 19 3.26 -12.96 -2.37
N LYS A 20 2.93 -14.08 -3.03
CA LYS A 20 1.72 -14.23 -3.86
C LYS A 20 0.84 -15.35 -3.28
N PRO A 21 0.14 -15.13 -2.16
CA PRO A 21 -0.65 -16.17 -1.51
C PRO A 21 -2.02 -16.42 -2.17
N PHE A 22 -2.36 -15.64 -3.21
CA PHE A 22 -3.65 -15.70 -3.89
C PHE A 22 -3.48 -16.15 -5.36
N ALA A 23 -4.53 -16.72 -5.93
CA ALA A 23 -4.52 -17.17 -7.33
C ALA A 23 -4.54 -16.02 -8.36
N GLN A 24 -4.98 -14.84 -7.94
CA GLN A 24 -4.86 -13.61 -8.73
C GLN A 24 -3.45 -13.02 -8.56
N GLU A 25 -2.95 -12.35 -9.59
CA GLU A 25 -1.68 -11.59 -9.63
C GLU A 25 -1.69 -10.42 -8.63
N VAL A 26 -1.67 -10.74 -7.34
CA VAL A 26 -1.67 -9.80 -6.21
C VAL A 26 -0.34 -9.95 -5.49
N ASP A 27 0.48 -8.91 -5.56
CA ASP A 27 1.69 -8.82 -4.75
C ASP A 27 1.30 -8.40 -3.34
N VAL A 28 1.69 -9.20 -2.35
CA VAL A 28 1.50 -8.92 -0.93
C VAL A 28 2.85 -8.59 -0.30
N TYR A 29 3.00 -7.34 0.14
CA TYR A 29 4.23 -6.82 0.75
C TYR A 29 4.12 -6.93 2.27
N LYS A 30 5.11 -7.62 2.85
CA LYS A 30 5.19 -7.86 4.28
C LYS A 30 6.51 -7.33 4.82
N VAL A 31 6.47 -6.60 5.92
CA VAL A 31 7.65 -6.33 6.73
C VAL A 31 7.77 -7.46 7.74
N ASN A 32 8.90 -8.18 7.69
CA ASN A 32 9.05 -9.46 8.41
C ASN A 32 7.90 -10.43 8.04
N HIS A 33 6.93 -10.65 8.93
CA HIS A 33 5.80 -11.55 8.70
C HIS A 33 4.43 -10.84 8.67
N LYS A 34 4.38 -9.50 8.74
CA LYS A 34 3.13 -8.71 8.76
C LYS A 34 2.95 -7.92 7.47
N MET A 35 1.77 -8.02 6.87
CA MET A 35 1.40 -7.28 5.67
C MET A 35 1.19 -5.81 5.96
N PHE A 36 1.71 -4.95 5.07
CA PHE A 36 1.48 -3.50 5.10
C PHE A 36 1.02 -2.95 3.74
N ALA A 37 1.23 -3.67 2.64
CA ALA A 37 0.70 -3.25 1.34
C ALA A 37 0.28 -4.42 0.47
N THR A 38 -0.64 -4.18 -0.47
CA THR A 38 -0.87 -5.05 -1.63
C THR A 38 -0.90 -4.25 -2.92
N LEU A 39 -0.37 -4.81 -4.01
CA LEU A 39 -0.42 -4.20 -5.34
C LEU A 39 -1.07 -5.21 -6.31
N ALA A 40 -2.13 -4.78 -6.99
CA ALA A 40 -2.87 -5.63 -7.92
C ALA A 40 -3.54 -4.78 -9.01
N ILE A 41 -3.98 -5.43 -10.08
CA ILE A 41 -4.88 -4.82 -11.05
C ILE A 41 -6.25 -4.60 -10.37
N GLY A 42 -6.84 -3.43 -10.56
CA GLY A 42 -8.14 -3.07 -9.99
C GLY A 42 -9.28 -3.98 -10.46
N ASN A 43 -10.35 -4.05 -9.68
CA ASN A 43 -11.50 -4.88 -10.04
C ASN A 43 -12.10 -4.36 -11.37
N ASP A 44 -12.33 -5.28 -12.30
CA ASP A 44 -12.89 -5.10 -13.66
C ASP A 44 -11.89 -4.75 -14.77
N GLY A 45 -10.58 -4.79 -14.52
CA GLY A 45 -9.59 -4.50 -15.58
C GLY A 45 -9.77 -3.09 -16.14
N GLN A 46 -10.25 -2.17 -15.30
CA GLN A 46 -10.45 -0.77 -15.65
C GLN A 46 -9.18 -0.24 -16.30
N THR A 47 -9.36 0.39 -17.44
CA THR A 47 -8.27 1.04 -18.16
C THR A 47 -8.38 2.54 -18.04
N ASN A 48 -7.25 3.24 -18.10
CA ASN A 48 -7.24 4.68 -18.35
C ASN A 48 -7.70 4.97 -19.80
N ASP A 49 -7.73 6.26 -20.16
CA ASP A 49 -8.12 6.72 -21.50
C ASP A 49 -7.21 6.15 -22.62
N ASP A 50 -5.99 5.74 -22.27
CA ASP A 50 -5.01 5.13 -23.18
C ASP A 50 -5.15 3.59 -23.30
N GLY A 51 -6.11 2.97 -22.59
CA GLY A 51 -6.33 1.52 -22.60
C GLY A 51 -5.38 0.74 -21.69
N GLU A 52 -4.63 1.40 -20.81
CA GLU A 52 -3.73 0.76 -19.84
C GLU A 52 -4.46 0.40 -18.55
N VAL A 53 -4.23 -0.81 -18.04
CA VAL A 53 -4.85 -1.29 -16.80
C VAL A 53 -4.49 -0.41 -15.60
N ILE A 54 -5.48 -0.08 -14.79
CA ILE A 54 -5.32 0.71 -13.57
C ILE A 54 -4.96 -0.22 -12.41
N TRP A 55 -3.87 0.12 -11.73
CA TRP A 55 -3.37 -0.61 -10.58
C TRP A 55 -3.88 -0.01 -9.27
N TRP A 56 -4.19 -0.89 -8.32
CA TRP A 56 -4.70 -0.55 -7.00
C TRP A 56 -3.69 -0.95 -5.94
N LEU A 57 -3.40 0.00 -5.05
CA LEU A 57 -2.47 -0.16 -3.94
C LEU A 57 -3.25 -0.09 -2.62
N ASN A 58 -3.39 -1.22 -1.91
CA ASN A 58 -3.94 -1.18 -0.56
C ASN A 58 -2.85 -0.84 0.43
N LEU A 59 -3.14 0.07 1.36
CA LEU A 59 -2.24 0.49 2.43
C LEU A 59 -2.96 0.50 3.78
N LYS A 60 -2.25 0.06 4.82
CA LYS A 60 -2.67 0.22 6.20
C LYS A 60 -2.66 1.72 6.53
N CYS A 61 -3.65 2.19 7.26
CA CYS A 61 -3.76 3.59 7.63
C CYS A 61 -4.32 3.73 9.04
N ASP A 62 -3.96 4.82 9.70
CA ASP A 62 -4.63 5.24 10.93
C ASP A 62 -6.11 5.58 10.60
N PRO A 63 -7.09 5.22 11.46
CA PRO A 63 -8.51 5.47 11.16
C PRO A 63 -8.85 6.93 10.83
N ASP A 64 -8.22 7.89 11.50
CA ASP A 64 -8.55 9.31 11.34
C ASP A 64 -7.87 9.88 10.08
N GLU A 65 -6.63 9.44 9.80
CA GLU A 65 -5.94 9.74 8.54
C GLU A 65 -6.69 9.11 7.35
N ALA A 66 -7.23 7.90 7.51
CA ALA A 66 -7.91 7.18 6.44
C ALA A 66 -9.12 7.94 5.91
N ILE A 67 -9.88 8.61 6.78
CA ILE A 67 -11.02 9.46 6.41
C ILE A 67 -10.52 10.71 5.70
N SER A 68 -9.56 11.41 6.30
CA SER A 68 -9.00 12.66 5.76
C SER A 68 -8.47 12.47 4.34
N LEU A 69 -7.75 11.38 4.07
CA LEU A 69 -7.21 11.07 2.75
C LEU A 69 -8.29 10.83 1.69
N ARG A 70 -9.42 10.20 2.07
CA ARG A 70 -10.55 9.96 1.16
C ARG A 70 -11.30 11.25 0.83
N ASP A 71 -11.33 12.19 1.77
CA ASP A 71 -11.97 13.50 1.55
C ASP A 71 -11.11 14.38 0.63
N ILE A 72 -9.78 14.28 0.73
CA ILE A 72 -8.83 15.09 -0.06
C ILE A 72 -8.63 14.52 -1.47
N PHE A 73 -8.51 13.19 -1.60
CA PHE A 73 -8.16 12.54 -2.85
C PHE A 73 -9.29 11.59 -3.31
N PRO A 74 -10.01 11.90 -4.40
CA PRO A 74 -11.03 11.01 -4.95
C PRO A 74 -10.52 9.62 -5.32
N ALA A 75 -9.23 9.52 -5.70
CA ALA A 75 -8.54 8.27 -6.01
C ALA A 75 -8.17 7.45 -4.76
N VAL A 76 -8.47 7.92 -3.54
CA VAL A 76 -8.35 7.16 -2.30
C VAL A 76 -9.74 6.71 -1.86
N ILE A 77 -9.97 5.40 -1.92
CA ILE A 77 -11.26 4.78 -1.56
C ILE A 77 -11.11 3.85 -0.35
N PRO A 78 -12.21 3.42 0.29
CA PRO A 78 -12.14 2.41 1.34
C PRO A 78 -11.44 1.13 0.87
N GLY A 79 -10.63 0.53 1.76
CA GLY A 79 -9.79 -0.63 1.44
C GLY A 79 -10.55 -1.79 0.78
N TYR A 80 -10.11 -2.19 -0.41
CA TYR A 80 -10.69 -3.25 -1.23
C TYR A 80 -10.29 -4.62 -0.67
N HIS A 81 -11.27 -5.49 -0.39
CA HIS A 81 -11.10 -6.74 0.37
C HIS A 81 -10.46 -6.61 1.76
N MET A 82 -10.32 -5.39 2.27
CA MET A 82 -9.69 -5.09 3.55
C MET A 82 -10.70 -4.50 4.55
N ASN A 83 -10.27 -4.38 5.82
CA ASN A 83 -11.02 -3.64 6.81
C ASN A 83 -10.99 -2.14 6.47
N LYS A 84 -12.13 -1.61 6.00
CA LYS A 84 -12.32 -0.24 5.54
C LYS A 84 -12.08 0.83 6.62
N ARG A 85 -11.96 0.47 7.90
CA ARG A 85 -11.55 1.42 8.95
C ARG A 85 -10.04 1.58 9.02
N LEU A 86 -9.27 0.56 8.63
CA LEU A 86 -7.83 0.47 8.85
C LEU A 86 -7.01 0.43 7.56
N TRP A 87 -7.69 0.46 6.41
CA TRP A 87 -7.06 0.32 5.10
C TRP A 87 -7.73 1.24 4.08
N ASN A 88 -6.90 1.81 3.21
CA ASN A 88 -7.28 2.54 2.02
C ASN A 88 -6.80 1.80 0.78
N THR A 89 -7.58 1.91 -0.30
CA THR A 89 -7.10 1.59 -1.65
C THR A 89 -6.74 2.89 -2.33
N VAL A 90 -5.52 2.99 -2.83
CA VAL A 90 -5.05 4.07 -3.68
C VAL A 90 -5.13 3.61 -5.13
N ILE A 91 -5.93 4.31 -5.93
CA ILE A 91 -6.05 4.08 -7.37
C ILE A 91 -4.87 4.81 -8.05
N LEU A 92 -4.03 4.06 -8.78
CA LEU A 92 -2.84 4.61 -9.44
C LEU A 92 -3.19 5.17 -10.83
N ASP A 93 -4.11 6.15 -10.87
CA ASP A 93 -4.58 6.82 -12.10
C ASP A 93 -3.78 8.08 -12.48
N GLY A 94 -2.78 8.43 -11.68
CA GLY A 94 -1.93 9.60 -11.89
C GLY A 94 -2.43 10.90 -11.25
N THR A 95 -3.61 10.91 -10.61
CA THR A 95 -4.17 12.11 -9.97
C THR A 95 -3.52 12.46 -8.62
N ILE A 96 -2.89 11.48 -7.97
CA ILE A 96 -2.18 11.69 -6.70
C ILE A 96 -0.68 11.91 -6.96
N PRO A 97 -0.09 12.99 -6.42
CA PRO A 97 1.35 13.24 -6.53
C PRO A 97 2.19 12.09 -6.01
N GLN A 98 3.32 11.81 -6.66
CA GLN A 98 4.21 10.72 -6.27
C GLN A 98 4.64 10.78 -4.79
N GLY A 99 5.06 11.96 -4.31
CA GLY A 99 5.50 12.12 -2.92
C GLY A 99 4.41 11.83 -1.89
N GLU A 100 3.13 12.00 -2.26
CA GLU A 100 2.01 11.67 -1.39
C GLU A 100 1.77 10.16 -1.33
N ILE A 101 1.89 9.45 -2.46
CA ILE A 101 1.85 7.98 -2.50
C ILE A 101 3.00 7.39 -1.67
N GLU A 102 4.21 7.94 -1.81
CA GLU A 102 5.38 7.54 -1.02
C GLU A 102 5.14 7.77 0.48
N ARG A 103 4.58 8.93 0.87
CA ARG A 103 4.20 9.23 2.26
C ARG A 103 3.17 8.25 2.81
N MET A 104 2.14 7.91 2.03
CA MET A 104 1.14 6.92 2.43
C MET A 104 1.76 5.53 2.62
N ILE A 105 2.69 5.13 1.74
CA ILE A 105 3.45 3.87 1.88
C ILE A 105 4.26 3.87 3.18
N ASP A 106 4.94 4.97 3.46
CA ASP A 106 5.79 5.12 4.65
C ASP A 106 4.97 5.04 5.93
N ASN A 107 3.83 5.72 5.97
CA ASN A 107 2.89 5.66 7.09
C ASN A 107 2.36 4.25 7.30
N SER A 108 1.98 3.55 6.22
CA SER A 108 1.53 2.16 6.29
C SER A 108 2.59 1.22 6.86
N PHE A 109 3.83 1.34 6.38
CA PHE A 109 4.96 0.57 6.88
C PHE A 109 5.20 0.85 8.37
N ASN A 110 5.35 2.13 8.74
CA ASN A 110 5.64 2.55 10.11
C ASN A 110 4.54 2.09 11.08
N LEU A 111 3.26 2.30 10.72
CA LEU A 111 2.13 1.87 11.55
C LEU A 111 2.13 0.36 11.78
N VAL A 112 2.48 -0.45 10.77
CA VAL A 112 2.58 -1.90 10.93
C VAL A 112 3.77 -2.27 11.83
N VAL A 113 4.92 -1.62 11.67
CA VAL A 113 6.11 -1.83 12.50
C VAL A 113 5.85 -1.46 13.96
N GLU A 114 5.26 -0.29 14.23
CA GLU A 114 4.98 0.20 15.59
C GLU A 114 4.08 -0.75 16.39
N ASN A 115 3.17 -1.43 15.70
CA ASN A 115 2.25 -2.41 16.29
C ASN A 115 2.86 -3.83 16.42
N MET A 116 4.14 -4.03 16.11
CA MET A 116 4.81 -5.32 16.28
C MET A 116 5.39 -5.50 17.69
N PRO A 117 5.61 -6.76 18.12
CA PRO A 117 6.39 -7.06 19.32
C PRO A 117 7.76 -6.36 19.32
N GLU A 118 8.24 -5.98 20.50
CA GLU A 118 9.51 -5.25 20.66
C GLU A 118 10.70 -5.95 19.98
N LYS A 119 10.74 -7.29 20.04
CA LYS A 119 11.76 -8.09 19.36
C LYS A 119 11.83 -7.81 17.86
N ASP A 120 10.66 -7.76 17.20
CA ASP A 120 10.59 -7.53 15.75
C ASP A 120 10.90 -6.08 15.41
N ARG A 121 10.42 -5.11 16.22
CA ARG A 121 10.76 -3.69 16.05
C ARG A 121 12.26 -3.42 16.12
N LYS A 122 12.95 -4.03 17.10
CA LYS A 122 14.41 -3.91 17.23
C LYS A 122 15.17 -4.50 16.04
N ALA A 123 14.70 -5.62 15.48
CA ALA A 123 15.32 -6.19 14.29
C ALA A 123 15.20 -5.26 13.07
N ILE A 124 14.07 -4.56 12.94
CA ILE A 124 13.82 -3.61 11.85
C ILE A 124 14.64 -2.33 12.04
N SER A 125 14.72 -1.80 13.27
CA SER A 125 15.48 -0.56 13.55
C SER A 125 16.98 -0.66 13.30
N LEU A 126 17.55 -1.88 13.23
CA LEU A 126 18.96 -2.08 12.87
C LEU A 126 19.24 -1.82 11.37
N HIS A 127 18.20 -1.65 10.57
CA HIS A 127 18.27 -1.48 9.11
C HIS A 127 17.72 -0.12 8.64
N LEU A 128 17.34 0.76 9.59
CA LEU A 128 16.92 2.14 9.36
C LEU A 128 18.09 3.09 9.64
#